data_AF-A0A453LUC9-F1
#
_entry.id   AF-A0A453LUC9-F1
#
_cell.length_a   1.000
_cell.length_b   1.000
_cell.length_c   1.000
_cell.angle_alpha   90.00
_cell.angle_beta   90.00
_cell.angle_gamma   90.00
#
_symmetry.space_group_name_H-M   'P 1'
#
loop_
_entity.id
_entity.type
_entity.pdbx_description
1 polymer ?
#
loop_
_entity_poly.entity_id
_entity_poly.type
_entity_poly.pdbx_seq_one_letter_code
_entity_poly.pdbx_strand_id
1 'polypeptide(L)'
;MLKTLERYQRYIFASQDAVAPTSDEMQNNYLEYMELKARVEVLQHSQRNLLGEDLAPLSTTELDQLESQVGKTLRQIRSRKTQVLLDEMCDLKRKEQMLQDANMTLKRK
;
A
#
# COMPACT_ATOMS: atom_id res chain seq x y z
N MET A 1 22.31 -36.25 -16.66
CA MET A 1 22.60 -34.85 -16.26
C MET A 1 23.19 -34.05 -17.43
N LEU A 2 24.29 -34.48 -18.05
CA LEU A 2 24.89 -33.84 -19.24
C LEU A 2 23.92 -33.67 -20.42
N LYS A 3 23.13 -34.71 -20.75
CA LYS A 3 22.13 -34.65 -21.82
C LYS A 3 21.01 -33.64 -21.56
N THR A 4 20.71 -33.37 -20.28
CA THR A 4 19.70 -32.39 -19.88
C THR A 4 20.25 -30.98 -20.05
N LEU A 5 21.53 -30.78 -19.71
CA LEU A 5 22.27 -29.54 -19.93
C LEU A 5 22.42 -29.20 -21.42
N GLU A 6 22.78 -30.18 -22.26
CA GLU A 6 22.87 -29.96 -23.72
C GLU A 6 21.52 -29.59 -24.34
N ARG A 7 20.42 -30.18 -23.86
CA ARG A 7 19.07 -29.87 -24.35
C ARG A 7 18.64 -28.46 -23.94
N TYR A 8 19.02 -28.03 -22.73
CA TYR A 8 18.81 -26.66 -22.26
C TYR A 8 19.66 -25.65 -23.04
N GLN A 9 20.94 -25.94 -23.25
CA GLN A 9 21.82 -25.08 -24.07
C GLN A 9 21.29 -24.95 -25.50
N ARG A 10 20.91 -26.06 -26.15
CA ARG A 10 20.30 -26.01 -27.49
C ARG A 10 19.03 -25.19 -27.53
N TYR A 11 18.20 -25.22 -26.49
CA TYR A 11 17.00 -24.39 -26.44
C TYR A 11 17.34 -22.90 -26.31
N ILE A 12 18.27 -22.55 -25.42
CA ILE A 12 18.74 -21.16 -25.22
C ILE A 12 19.37 -20.58 -26.50
N PHE A 13 20.20 -21.37 -27.20
CA PHE A 13 20.85 -20.94 -28.44
C PHE A 13 19.93 -21.01 -29.68
N ALA A 14 18.94 -21.91 -29.70
CA ALA A 14 17.93 -21.94 -30.77
C ALA A 14 16.87 -20.82 -30.61
N SER A 15 16.69 -20.30 -29.38
CA SER A 15 15.82 -19.16 -29.08
C SER A 15 16.52 -17.80 -29.20
N GLN A 16 17.73 -17.72 -29.76
CA GLN A 16 18.39 -16.42 -29.99
C GLN A 16 17.62 -15.51 -30.97
N ASP A 17 16.66 -16.06 -31.72
CA ASP A 17 15.68 -15.31 -32.51
C ASP A 17 14.46 -14.81 -31.70
N ALA A 18 14.38 -15.13 -30.41
CA ALA A 18 13.40 -14.60 -29.47
C ALA A 18 14.11 -13.74 -28.40
N VAL A 19 14.65 -12.60 -28.84
CA VAL A 19 15.06 -11.43 -28.04
C VAL A 19 15.50 -11.78 -26.61
N ALA A 20 16.55 -12.60 -26.49
CA ALA A 20 17.23 -12.75 -25.20
C ALA A 20 17.84 -11.39 -24.87
N PRO A 21 17.59 -10.82 -23.67
CA PRO A 21 18.14 -9.52 -23.33
C PRO A 21 19.66 -9.58 -23.47
N THR A 22 20.21 -8.59 -24.17
CA THR A 22 21.67 -8.48 -24.35
C THR A 22 22.36 -8.44 -22.98
N SER A 23 23.65 -8.80 -22.93
CA SER A 23 24.40 -8.74 -21.67
C SER A 23 24.32 -7.34 -21.02
N ASP A 24 24.24 -6.30 -21.84
CA ASP A 24 24.09 -4.92 -21.39
C ASP A 24 22.68 -4.64 -20.84
N GLU A 25 21.62 -5.14 -21.49
CA GLU A 25 20.24 -5.05 -20.98
C GLU A 25 20.05 -5.81 -19.67
N MET A 26 20.66 -7.00 -19.54
CA MET A 26 20.62 -7.76 -18.29
C MET A 26 21.34 -7.03 -17.15
N GLN A 27 22.49 -6.39 -17.45
CA GLN A 27 23.23 -5.58 -16.49
C GLN A 27 22.43 -4.33 -16.07
N ASN A 28 21.80 -3.65 -17.03
CA ASN A 28 20.95 -2.48 -16.76
C ASN A 28 19.73 -2.84 -15.91
N ASN A 29 19.04 -3.94 -16.23
CA ASN A 29 17.91 -4.43 -15.44
C ASN A 29 18.33 -4.78 -14.01
N TYR A 30 19.53 -5.35 -13.83
CA TYR A 30 20.06 -5.66 -12.50
C TYR A 30 20.35 -4.38 -11.69
N LEU A 31 20.92 -3.35 -12.32
CA LEU A 31 21.15 -2.05 -11.68
C LEU A 31 19.84 -1.39 -11.25
N GLU A 32 18.85 -1.34 -12.13
CA GLU A 32 17.52 -0.80 -11.82
C GLU A 32 16.85 -1.57 -10.67
N TYR A 33 16.97 -2.91 -10.67
CA TYR A 33 16.49 -3.73 -9.57
C TYR A 33 17.20 -3.40 -8.25
N MET A 34 18.52 -3.19 -8.25
CA MET A 34 19.27 -2.80 -7.06
C MET A 34 18.81 -1.44 -6.51
N GLU A 35 18.60 -0.46 -7.37
CA GLU A 35 18.06 0.85 -6.97
C GLU A 35 16.65 0.74 -6.37
N LEU A 36 15.77 -0.04 -7.02
CA LEU A 36 14.42 -0.29 -6.53
C LEU A 36 14.45 -1.00 -5.18
N LYS A 37 15.30 -2.01 -5.02
CA LYS A 37 15.46 -2.76 -3.77
C LYS A 37 15.90 -1.86 -2.63
N ALA A 38 16.90 -1.01 -2.85
CA ALA A 38 17.35 -0.05 -1.84
C ALA A 38 16.22 0.91 -1.43
N ARG A 39 15.42 1.37 -2.40
CA ARG A 39 14.25 2.24 -2.10
C ARG A 39 13.19 1.52 -1.27
N VAL A 40 12.93 0.23 -1.55
CA VAL A 40 12.00 -0.59 -0.76
C VAL A 40 12.49 -0.75 0.67
N GLU A 41 13.78 -1.01 0.88
CA GLU A 41 14.38 -1.16 2.20
C GLU A 41 14.22 0.11 3.05
N VAL A 42 14.44 1.29 2.45
CA VAL A 42 14.21 2.59 3.11
C VAL A 42 12.74 2.77 3.49
N LEU A 43 11.80 2.43 2.60
CA LEU A 43 10.36 2.51 2.87
C LEU A 43 9.94 1.56 4.00
N GLN A 44 10.47 0.33 4.02
CA GLN A 44 10.18 -0.64 5.08
C GLN A 44 10.74 -0.18 6.43
N HIS A 45 11.93 0.43 6.46
CA HIS A 45 12.47 1.00 7.69
C HIS A 45 11.62 2.18 8.18
N SER A 46 11.23 3.08 7.27
CA SER A 46 10.31 4.18 7.59
C SER A 46 8.97 3.68 8.15
N GLN A 47 8.41 2.60 7.58
CA GLN A 47 7.19 1.97 8.10
C GLN A 47 7.36 1.43 9.51
N ARG A 48 8.47 0.72 9.80
CA ARG A 48 8.76 0.22 11.14
C ARG A 48 8.84 1.36 12.16
N ASN A 49 9.51 2.46 11.80
CA ASN A 49 9.58 3.64 12.66
C ASN A 49 8.18 4.21 12.94
N LEU A 50 7.32 4.32 11.91
CA LEU A 50 5.92 4.76 12.07
C LEU A 50 5.08 3.84 12.96
N LEU A 51 5.43 2.55 13.05
CA LEU A 51 4.81 1.56 13.94
C LEU A 51 5.41 1.58 15.36
N GLY A 52 6.43 2.40 15.61
CA GLY A 52 7.13 2.48 16.89
C GLY A 52 8.22 1.42 17.07
N GLU A 53 8.66 0.78 15.98
CA GLU A 53 9.73 -0.22 15.96
C GLU A 53 11.06 0.43 15.54
N ASP A 54 12.19 -0.20 15.88
CA ASP A 54 13.55 0.22 15.49
C ASP A 54 13.87 1.71 15.71
N LEU A 55 13.38 2.27 16.82
CA LEU A 55 13.53 3.70 17.12
C LEU A 55 14.92 4.10 17.65
N ALA A 56 15.72 3.13 18.12
CA ALA A 56 17.01 3.39 18.74
C ALA A 56 18.03 4.18 17.87
N PRO A 57 18.07 4.02 16.54
CA PRO A 57 18.97 4.80 15.67
C PRO A 57 18.52 6.24 15.42
N LEU A 58 17.29 6.62 15.76
CA LEU A 58 16.76 7.96 15.50
C LEU A 58 17.29 8.96 16.53
N SER A 59 17.64 10.15 16.06
CA SER A 59 17.92 11.30 16.91
C SER A 59 16.65 11.81 17.59
N THR A 60 16.81 12.59 18.67
CA THR A 60 15.68 13.24 19.36
C THR A 60 14.86 14.11 18.42
N THR A 61 15.51 14.84 17.51
CA THR A 61 14.82 15.66 16.51
C THR A 61 13.99 14.84 15.51
N GLU A 62 14.47 13.66 15.12
CA GLU A 62 13.72 12.77 14.21
C GLU A 62 12.55 12.11 14.94
N LEU A 63 12.73 11.75 16.23
CA LEU A 63 11.67 11.24 17.08
C LEU A 63 10.55 12.27 17.29
N ASP A 64 10.90 13.53 17.57
CA ASP A 64 9.91 14.62 17.72
C ASP A 64 9.11 14.84 16.43
N GLN A 65 9.78 14.79 15.27
CA GLN A 65 9.12 14.89 13.96
C GLN A 65 8.17 13.70 13.72
N LEU A 66 8.62 12.49 14.04
CA LEU A 66 7.84 11.26 13.91
C LEU A 66 6.60 11.30 14.80
N GLU A 67 6.75 11.68 16.08
CA GLU A 67 5.64 11.83 17.02
C GLU A 67 4.63 12.87 16.52
N SER A 68 5.12 14.04 16.07
CA SER A 68 4.27 15.11 15.51
C SER A 68 3.49 14.63 14.28
N GLN A 69 4.15 13.91 13.38
CA GLN A 69 3.53 13.33 12.18
C GLN A 69 2.45 12.31 12.54
N VAL A 70 2.74 11.36 13.44
CA VAL A 70 1.79 10.34 13.90
C VAL A 70 0.60 11.00 14.61
N GLY A 71 0.86 11.96 15.52
CA GLY A 71 -0.19 12.68 16.24
C GLY A 71 -1.11 13.47 15.31
N LYS A 72 -0.56 14.16 14.30
CA LYS A 72 -1.35 14.91 13.30
C LYS A 72 -2.22 13.99 12.46
N THR A 73 -1.63 12.94 11.90
CA THR A 73 -2.34 11.99 11.01
C THR A 73 -3.40 11.21 11.77
N LEU A 74 -3.15 10.81 13.02
CA LEU A 74 -4.15 10.17 13.88
C LEU A 74 -5.36 11.06 14.14
N ARG A 75 -5.14 12.36 14.43
CA ARG A 75 -6.25 13.33 14.58
C ARG A 75 -7.06 13.45 13.30
N GLN A 76 -6.41 13.53 12.15
CA GLN A 76 -7.09 13.59 10.85
C GLN A 76 -7.93 12.33 10.57
N ILE A 77 -7.38 11.15 10.81
CA ILE A 77 -8.09 9.86 10.64
C ILE A 77 -9.32 9.81 11.55
N ARG A 78 -9.17 10.16 12.83
CA ARG A 78 -10.30 10.18 13.79
C ARG A 78 -11.37 11.18 13.39
N SER A 79 -10.97 12.38 12.95
CA SER A 79 -11.91 13.40 12.47
C SER A 79 -12.69 12.90 11.25
N ARG A 80 -12.01 12.32 10.26
CA ARG A 80 -12.65 11.77 9.06
C ARG A 80 -13.59 10.62 9.41
N LYS A 81 -13.18 9.69 10.28
CA LYS A 81 -14.03 8.59 10.75
C LYS A 81 -15.28 9.10 11.43
N THR A 82 -15.14 10.11 12.28
CA THR A 82 -16.28 10.74 12.97
C THR A 82 -17.23 11.39 11.98
N GLN A 83 -16.71 12.12 10.98
CA GLN A 83 -17.53 12.74 9.95
C GLN A 83 -18.34 11.70 9.17
N VAL A 84 -17.70 10.62 8.72
CA VAL A 84 -18.38 9.53 7.98
C VAL A 84 -19.52 8.92 8.82
N LEU A 85 -19.29 8.67 10.11
CA LEU A 85 -20.31 8.12 11.00
C LEU A 85 -21.47 9.09 11.22
N LEU A 86 -21.19 10.40 11.33
CA LEU A 86 -22.23 11.42 11.47
C LEU A 86 -23.07 11.53 10.20
N ASP A 87 -22.44 11.47 9.03
CA ASP A 87 -23.13 11.50 7.75
C ASP A 87 -24.08 10.29 7.62
N GLU A 88 -23.58 9.08 7.92
CA GLU A 88 -24.39 7.85 7.92
C GLU A 88 -25.56 7.92 8.92
N MET A 89 -25.32 8.43 10.13
CA MET A 89 -26.37 8.62 11.13
C MET A 89 -27.46 9.59 10.63
N CYS A 90 -27.07 10.69 9.98
CA CYS A 90 -28.01 11.66 9.43
C CYS A 90 -28.85 11.06 8.31
N ASP A 91 -28.24 10.28 7.42
CA ASP A 91 -28.94 9.61 6.32
C ASP A 91 -29.93 8.56 6.84
N LEU A 92 -29.53 7.75 7.82
CA LEU A 92 -30.40 6.78 8.46
C LEU A 92 -31.58 7.44 9.19
N LYS A 93 -31.34 8.55 9.91
CA LYS A 93 -32.41 9.29 10.59
C LYS A 93 -33.42 9.89 9.61
N ARG A 94 -32.96 10.42 8.47
CA ARG A 94 -33.85 10.90 7.39
C ARG A 94 -34.68 9.75 6.82
N LYS A 95 -34.07 8.60 6.58
CA LYS A 95 -34.76 7.41 6.07
C LYS A 95 -35.80 6.88 7.06
N GLU A 96 -35.47 6.85 8.35
CA GLU A 96 -36.40 6.46 9.42
C GLU A 96 -37.63 7.36 9.41
N GLN A 97 -37.46 8.68 9.38
CA GLN A 97 -38.56 9.64 9.38
C GLN A 97 -39.47 9.45 8.15
N MET A 98 -38.89 9.30 6.96
CA MET A 98 -39.66 9.04 5.73
C MET A 98 -40.50 7.75 5.84
N LEU A 99 -39.93 6.69 6.41
CA LEU A 99 -40.65 5.43 6.62
C LEU A 99 -41.75 5.56 7.67
N GLN A 100 -41.54 6.31 8.75
CA GLN A 100 -42.56 6.59 9.76
C GLN A 100 -43.74 7.35 9.13
N ASP A 101 -43.48 8.39 8.34
CA ASP A 101 -44.51 9.19 7.67
C ASP A 101 -45.31 8.35 6.66
N ALA A 102 -44.63 7.52 5.86
CA ALA A 102 -45.27 6.60 4.92
C ALA A 102 -46.16 5.58 5.66
N ASN A 103 -45.67 4.98 6.75
CA ASN A 103 -46.43 4.04 7.56
C ASN A 103 -47.66 4.68 8.21
N MET A 104 -47.55 5.91 8.71
CA MET A 104 -48.70 6.65 9.26
C MET A 104 -49.75 6.94 8.20
N THR A 105 -49.33 7.26 6.98
CA THR A 105 -50.24 7.46 5.84
C THR A 105 -50.96 6.15 5.48
N LEU A 106 -50.24 5.03 5.45
CA LEU A 106 -50.82 3.72 5.17
C LEU A 106 -51.81 3.27 6.25
N LYS A 107 -51.53 3.50 7.54
CA LYS A 107 -52.44 3.18 8.65
C LYS A 107 -53.75 3.98 8.64
N ARG A 108 -53.78 5.12 7.95
CA ARG A 108 -54.96 6.00 7.83
C ARG A 108 -55.81 5.69 6.61
N LYS A 109 -55.32 4.87 5.67
CA LYS A 109 -56.09 4.35 4.54
C LYS A 109 -56.81 3.07 4.97
#